data_AF-Q9P8S6-F1
#
_entry.id   AF-Q9P8S6-F1
#
_cell.length_a   1.000
_cell.length_b   1.000
_cell.length_c   1.000
_cell.angle_alpha   90.00
_cell.angle_beta   90.00
_cell.angle_gamma   90.00
#
_symmetry.space_group_name_H-M   'P 1'
#
loop_
_entity.id
_entity.type
_entity.pdbx_description
1 polymer ?
#
loop_
_entity_poly.entity_id
_entity_poly.type
_entity_poly.pdbx_seq_one_letter_code
_entity_poly.pdbx_strand_id
1 'polypeptide(L)'
;MSAPQIPETQKAVIFYENGGELQYKDIPVPKPKSNEILINIKYSGVCHTDLHAWKGDWPLPTKLPLVGGHEGAGIVVGMGENVKG
;
A
#
# COMPACT_ATOMS: atom_id res chain seq x y z
N MET A 1 2.70 20.44 16.85
CA MET A 1 1.70 19.58 16.20
C MET A 1 1.81 18.21 16.84
N SER A 2 0.71 17.65 17.36
CA SER A 2 0.75 16.30 17.94
C SER A 2 1.13 15.31 16.85
N ALA A 3 1.93 14.29 17.18
CA ALA A 3 2.21 13.22 16.23
C ALA A 3 0.88 12.56 15.84
N PRO A 4 0.65 12.27 14.54
CA PRO A 4 -0.57 11.60 14.12
C PRO A 4 -0.67 10.23 14.81
N GLN A 5 -1.82 9.94 15.41
CA GLN A 5 -2.10 8.62 15.97
C GLN A 5 -2.18 7.62 14.82
N ILE A 6 -1.22 6.70 14.74
CA ILE A 6 -1.22 5.61 13.75
C ILE A 6 -2.04 4.44 14.32
N PRO A 7 -3.08 3.96 13.63
CA PRO A 7 -3.86 2.81 14.07
C PRO A 7 -3.06 1.51 13.92
N GLU A 8 -3.47 0.45 14.61
CA GLU A 8 -2.85 -0.88 14.48
C GLU A 8 -3.17 -1.55 13.14
N THR A 9 -4.34 -1.25 12.57
CA THR A 9 -4.84 -1.82 11.31
C THR A 9 -5.34 -0.75 10.34
N GLN A 10 -5.38 -1.10 9.06
CA GLN A 10 -5.87 -0.27 7.96
C GLN A 10 -6.67 -1.10 6.96
N LYS A 11 -7.59 -0.46 6.25
CA LYS A 11 -8.30 -1.08 5.13
C LYS A 11 -7.40 -1.16 3.89
N ALA A 12 -7.44 -2.29 3.21
CA ALA A 12 -6.74 -2.49 1.93
C ALA A 12 -7.58 -3.37 1.00
N VAL A 13 -7.36 -3.22 -0.31
CA VAL A 13 -7.79 -4.17 -1.34
C VAL A 13 -6.61 -5.07 -1.66
N ILE A 14 -6.73 -6.36 -1.36
CA ILE A 14 -5.66 -7.36 -1.48
C ILE A 14 -6.15 -8.59 -2.23
N PHE A 15 -5.28 -9.16 -3.06
CA PHE A 15 -5.52 -10.43 -3.74
C PHE A 15 -4.40 -11.43 -3.49
N TYR A 16 -4.77 -12.71 -3.44
CA TYR A 16 -3.88 -13.83 -3.11
C TYR A 16 -3.46 -14.63 -4.33
N GLU A 17 -4.24 -14.57 -5.41
CA GLU A 17 -4.03 -15.27 -6.66
C GLU A 17 -4.32 -14.32 -7.82
N ASN A 18 -3.57 -14.44 -8.91
CA ASN A 18 -3.79 -13.62 -10.10
C ASN A 18 -5.17 -13.94 -10.71
N GLY A 19 -5.95 -12.92 -11.04
CA GLY A 19 -7.34 -13.06 -11.49
C GLY A 19 -8.32 -13.55 -10.41
N GLY A 20 -7.85 -13.71 -9.17
CA GLY A 20 -8.67 -14.14 -8.04
C GLY A 20 -9.49 -13.02 -7.41
N GLU A 21 -10.21 -13.34 -6.34
CA GLU A 21 -11.05 -12.39 -5.61
C GLU A 21 -10.25 -11.20 -5.04
N LEU A 22 -10.75 -9.99 -5.26
CA LEU A 22 -10.26 -8.77 -4.62
C LEU A 22 -10.91 -8.62 -3.23
N GLN A 23 -10.13 -8.80 -2.18
CA GLN A 23 -10.64 -8.72 -0.81
C GLN A 23 -10.46 -7.32 -0.23
N TYR A 24 -11.56 -6.70 0.21
CA TYR A 24 -11.52 -5.47 1.01
C TYR A 24 -11.52 -5.81 2.51
N LYS A 25 -10.38 -5.66 3.18
CA LYS A 25 -10.23 -6.08 4.58
C LYS A 25 -9.24 -5.25 5.38
N ASP A 26 -9.27 -5.45 6.70
CA ASP A 26 -8.28 -4.89 7.62
C ASP A 26 -6.97 -5.69 7.55
N ILE A 27 -5.85 -4.98 7.41
CA ILE A 27 -4.49 -5.51 7.48
C ILE A 27 -3.68 -4.67 8.48
N PRO A 28 -2.58 -5.20 9.06
CA PRO A 28 -1.72 -4.41 9.94
C PRO A 28 -1.14 -3.18 9.24
N VAL A 29 -1.04 -2.05 9.95
CA VAL A 29 -0.29 -0.90 9.45
C VAL A 29 1.22 -1.21 9.56
N PRO A 30 1.99 -1.08 8.47
CA PRO A 30 3.42 -1.36 8.51
C PRO A 30 4.16 -0.32 9.35
N LYS A 31 5.20 -0.76 10.06
CA LYS A 31 6.15 0.14 10.72
C LYS A 31 7.28 0.44 9.73
N PRO A 32 7.59 1.72 9.45
CA PRO A 32 8.67 2.06 8.52
C PRO A 32 10.01 1.58 9.09
N LYS A 33 10.83 0.94 8.25
CA LYS A 33 12.23 0.65 8.56
C LYS A 33 13.07 1.93 8.49
N SER A 34 14.36 1.83 8.81
CA SER A 34 15.25 2.98 8.97
C SER A 34 15.26 3.98 7.79
N ASN A 35 15.08 3.51 6.56
CA ASN A 35 15.10 4.36 5.35
C ASN A 35 13.71 4.51 4.67
N GLU A 36 12.61 4.19 5.36
CA GLU A 36 11.27 4.20 4.80
C GLU A 36 10.42 5.34 5.39
N ILE A 37 9.40 5.77 4.66
CA ILE A 37 8.34 6.64 5.19
C ILE A 37 7.01 5.89 5.20
N LEU A 38 6.18 6.22 6.19
CA LEU A 38 4.80 5.75 6.28
C LEU A 38 3.87 6.90 5.87
N ILE A 39 3.04 6.65 4.86
CA ILE A 39 2.10 7.63 4.30
C ILE A 39 0.68 7.16 4.61
N ASN A 40 -0.14 8.06 5.19
CA ASN A 40 -1.58 7.91 5.27
C ASN A 40 -2.18 8.36 3.94
N ILE A 41 -2.41 7.40 3.04
CA ILE A 41 -3.01 7.62 1.72
C ILE A 41 -4.42 8.17 1.89
N LYS A 42 -4.69 9.34 1.30
CA LYS A 42 -6.01 9.99 1.31
C LYS A 42 -6.81 9.70 0.05
N TYR A 43 -6.10 9.59 -1.08
CA TYR A 43 -6.69 9.32 -2.38
C TYR A 43 -5.76 8.39 -3.14
N SER A 44 -6.33 7.46 -3.90
CA SER A 44 -5.62 6.63 -4.87
C SER A 44 -6.40 6.57 -6.17
N GLY A 45 -5.70 6.75 -7.29
CA GLY A 45 -6.21 6.42 -8.61
C GLY A 45 -6.30 4.90 -8.82
N VAL A 46 -6.90 4.52 -9.95
CA VAL A 46 -6.93 3.16 -10.47
C VAL A 46 -6.54 3.24 -11.94
N CYS A 47 -5.44 2.59 -12.29
CA CYS A 47 -4.91 2.56 -13.65
C CYS A 47 -5.03 1.16 -14.27
N HIS A 48 -4.93 1.07 -15.59
CA HIS A 48 -4.91 -0.21 -16.30
C HIS A 48 -3.74 -1.11 -15.88
N THR A 49 -2.62 -0.54 -15.45
CA THR A 49 -1.48 -1.31 -14.95
C THR A 49 -1.82 -2.06 -13.65
N ASP A 50 -2.73 -1.55 -12.82
CA ASP A 50 -3.24 -2.29 -11.65
C ASP A 50 -4.03 -3.53 -12.09
N LEU A 51 -4.83 -3.41 -13.16
CA LEU A 51 -5.56 -4.54 -13.75
C LEU A 51 -4.59 -5.61 -14.28
N HIS A 52 -3.51 -5.20 -14.95
CA HIS A 52 -2.50 -6.13 -15.45
C HIS A 52 -1.74 -6.84 -14.31
N ALA A 53 -1.41 -6.10 -13.25
CA ALA A 53 -0.81 -6.69 -12.05
C ALA A 53 -1.73 -7.73 -11.40
N TRP A 54 -3.04 -7.44 -11.34
CA TRP A 54 -4.05 -8.38 -10.84
C TRP A 54 -4.22 -9.60 -11.74
N LYS A 55 -4.24 -9.42 -13.07
CA LYS A 55 -4.29 -10.55 -14.03
C LYS A 55 -3.00 -11.37 -14.04
N GLY A 56 -1.89 -10.81 -13.58
CA GLY A 56 -0.57 -11.44 -13.67
C GLY A 56 -0.02 -11.49 -15.09
N ASP A 57 -0.52 -10.65 -16.00
CA ASP A 57 -0.08 -10.56 -17.41
C ASP A 57 0.89 -9.38 -17.66
N TRP A 58 1.37 -8.75 -16.58
CA TRP A 58 2.44 -7.76 -16.62
C TRP A 58 3.81 -8.44 -16.87
N PRO A 59 4.77 -7.79 -17.56
CA PRO A 59 6.08 -8.39 -17.85
C PRO A 59 6.91 -8.81 -16.63
N LEU A 60 6.56 -8.29 -15.45
CA LEU A 60 7.21 -8.64 -14.19
C LEU A 60 6.26 -9.50 -13.34
N PRO A 61 6.76 -10.58 -12.71
CA PRO A 61 5.93 -11.43 -11.89
C PRO A 61 5.37 -10.66 -10.67
N THR A 62 4.05 -10.73 -10.49
CA THR A 62 3.35 -10.17 -9.34
C THR A 62 3.79 -10.87 -8.05
N LYS A 63 4.19 -10.10 -7.03
CA LYS A 63 4.52 -10.64 -5.71
C LYS A 63 3.24 -10.79 -4.90
N LEU A 64 2.75 -12.03 -4.78
CA LEU A 64 1.53 -12.35 -4.05
C LEU A 64 1.82 -12.66 -2.56
N PRO A 65 0.89 -12.34 -1.64
CA PRO A 65 -0.31 -11.55 -1.88
C PRO A 65 0.02 -10.07 -2.12
N LEU A 66 -0.75 -9.39 -2.95
CA LEU A 66 -0.49 -8.00 -3.33
C LEU A 66 -1.64 -7.07 -2.90
N VAL A 67 -1.28 -5.97 -2.22
CA VAL A 67 -2.13 -4.78 -2.10
C VAL A 67 -1.94 -3.95 -3.37
N GLY A 68 -3.01 -3.73 -4.13
CA GLY A 68 -2.95 -3.01 -5.40
C GLY A 68 -2.82 -1.49 -5.25
N GLY A 69 -2.68 -0.78 -6.38
CA GLY A 69 -2.61 0.68 -6.46
C GLY A 69 -1.17 1.21 -6.46
N HIS A 70 -0.91 2.20 -7.31
CA HIS A 70 0.38 2.90 -7.41
C HIS A 70 0.26 4.41 -7.66
N GLU A 71 -0.96 4.94 -7.64
CA GLU A 71 -1.27 6.35 -7.93
C GLU A 71 -1.86 7.05 -6.69
N GLY A 72 -1.09 7.12 -5.60
CA GLY A 72 -1.56 7.61 -4.31
C GLY A 72 -1.09 9.03 -3.96
N ALA A 73 -1.94 9.78 -3.25
CA ALA A 73 -1.58 11.02 -2.57
C ALA A 73 -2.02 10.99 -1.10
N GLY A 74 -1.17 11.48 -0.20
CA GLY A 74 -1.41 11.36 1.24
C GLY A 74 -0.50 12.22 2.10
N ILE A 75 -0.56 11.98 3.41
CA ILE A 75 0.18 12.72 4.44
C ILE A 75 1.23 11.79 5.04
N VAL A 76 2.47 12.24 5.17
CA VAL A 76 3.52 11.51 5.90
C VAL A 76 3.14 11.45 7.39
N VAL A 77 3.00 10.24 7.93
CA VAL A 77 2.62 10.01 9.33
C VAL A 77 3.69 9.29 10.15
N GLY A 78 4.72 8.74 9.50
CA GLY A 78 5.88 8.14 10.16
C GLY A 78 7.12 8.16 9.27
N MET A 79 8.29 8.19 9.89
CA MET A 79 9.59 8.18 9.20
C MET A 79 10.55 7.25 9.92
N GLY A 80 11.37 6.52 9.16
CA GLY A 80 12.49 5.78 9.70
C GLY A 80 13.60 6.68 10.24
N GLU A 81 14.43 6.15 11.12
CA GLU A 81 15.49 6.88 11.83
C GLU A 81 16.51 7.61 10.93
N ASN A 82 16.73 7.11 9.71
CA ASN A 82 17.70 7.70 8.77
C ASN A 82 17.04 8.69 7.79
N VAL A 83 15.71 8.78 7.76
CA VAL A 83 15.00 9.68 6.85
C VAL A 83 15.10 11.11 7.34
N LYS A 84 15.42 12.02 6.41
CA LYS A 84 15.48 13.47 6.64
C LYS A 84 14.53 14.16 5.66
N GLY A 85 13.84 15.19 6.13
CA GLY A 85 12.88 15.99 5.36
C GLY A 85 12.73 17.38 5.92
#